data_AF-A0A8X6NEU7-F1
#
_entry.id   AF-A0A8X6NEU7-F1
#
_cell.length_a   1.000
_cell.length_b   1.000
_cell.length_c   1.000
_cell.angle_alpha   90.00
_cell.angle_beta   90.00
_cell.angle_gamma   90.00
#
_symmetry.space_group_name_H-M   'P 1'
#
loop_
_entity.id
_entity.type
_entity.pdbx_description
1 polymer ?
#
loop_
_entity_poly.entity_id
_entity_poly.type
_entity_poly.pdbx_seq_one_letter_code
_entity_poly.pdbx_strand_id
1 'polypeptide(L)'
;MIVSFSSHYGIVGILSFAILASCLQIQSARVLSEFILNFEPVFFDQHFLKDQHRRSVRSPMDRYFTLQFTAFKRVFRLKLKRDPWVFAENTKFENSNSTVQYDKARVLSGFVEGTENDYVEM
;
A
#
# COMPACT_ATOMS: atom_id res chain seq x y z
N MET A 1 -0.03 -10.74 68.42
CA MET A 1 0.04 -11.42 67.11
C MET A 1 -0.13 -10.34 66.04
N ILE A 2 0.96 -9.88 65.41
CA ILE A 2 0.92 -8.78 64.45
C ILE A 2 0.70 -9.39 63.07
N VAL A 3 -0.48 -9.16 62.49
CA VAL A 3 -0.88 -9.73 61.21
C VAL A 3 -0.29 -8.85 60.10
N SER A 4 0.90 -9.19 59.63
CA SER A 4 1.55 -8.53 58.49
C SER A 4 1.05 -9.14 57.19
N PHE A 5 -0.04 -8.63 56.60
CA PHE A 5 -0.40 -8.93 55.21
C PHE A 5 -1.27 -7.81 54.63
N SER A 6 -0.67 -6.80 53.96
CA SER A 6 -1.41 -5.90 53.05
C SER A 6 -0.53 -5.00 52.16
N SER A 7 0.64 -5.46 51.70
CA SER A 7 1.50 -4.63 50.81
C SER A 7 1.58 -5.19 49.38
N HIS A 8 1.58 -6.52 49.23
CA HIS A 8 1.83 -7.15 47.92
C HIS A 8 0.66 -7.03 46.94
N TYR A 9 -0.58 -7.04 47.41
CA TYR A 9 -1.76 -6.88 46.55
C TYR A 9 -1.89 -5.48 45.94
N GLY A 10 -1.41 -4.45 46.66
CA GLY A 10 -1.37 -3.08 46.15
C GLY A 10 -0.37 -2.92 45.00
N ILE A 11 0.83 -3.51 45.15
CA ILE A 11 1.87 -3.47 44.13
C ILE A 11 1.43 -4.20 42.86
N VAL A 12 0.81 -5.39 42.99
CA VAL A 12 0.28 -6.14 41.85
C VAL A 12 -0.84 -5.39 41.14
N GLY A 13 -1.73 -4.70 41.88
CA GLY A 13 -2.76 -3.86 41.31
C GLY A 13 -2.21 -2.68 40.52
N ILE A 14 -1.18 -2.00 41.05
CA ILE A 14 -0.51 -0.86 40.39
C ILE A 14 0.22 -1.33 39.12
N LEU A 15 0.92 -2.45 39.18
CA LEU A 15 1.60 -3.02 38.01
C LEU A 15 0.60 -3.44 36.92
N SER A 16 -0.50 -4.08 37.30
CA SER A 16 -1.57 -4.46 36.37
C SER A 16 -2.19 -3.23 35.70
N PHE A 17 -2.50 -2.19 36.49
CA PHE A 17 -3.05 -0.94 35.97
C PHE A 17 -2.07 -0.19 35.06
N ALA A 18 -0.77 -0.18 35.42
CA ALA A 18 0.28 0.42 34.59
C ALA A 18 0.46 -0.33 33.26
N ILE A 19 0.40 -1.67 33.27
CA ILE A 19 0.44 -2.50 32.06
C ILE A 19 -0.80 -2.25 31.19
N LEU A 20 -1.99 -2.16 31.78
CA LEU A 20 -3.21 -1.84 31.04
C LEU A 20 -3.14 -0.44 30.41
N ALA A 21 -2.70 0.56 31.17
CA ALA A 21 -2.58 1.94 30.70
C ALA A 21 -1.56 2.09 29.56
N SER A 22 -0.41 1.39 29.65
CA SER A 22 0.58 1.37 28.58
C SER A 22 0.11 0.57 27.35
N CYS A 23 -0.67 -0.49 27.53
CA CYS A 23 -1.33 -1.21 26.43
C CYS A 23 -2.35 -0.32 25.69
N LEU A 24 -3.12 0.49 26.43
CA LEU A 24 -4.07 1.46 25.89
C LEU A 24 -3.38 2.58 25.09
N GLN A 25 -2.19 3.04 25.49
CA GLN A 25 -1.45 4.08 24.76
C GLN A 25 -0.84 3.62 23.44
N ILE A 26 -0.60 2.31 23.26
CA ILE A 26 -0.03 1.76 22.01
C ILE A 26 -1.05 1.82 20.85
N GLN A 27 -2.34 2.03 21.13
CA GLN A 27 -3.40 2.16 20.12
C GLN A 27 -3.58 3.58 19.56
N SER A 28 -2.85 4.58 20.07
CA SER A 28 -2.82 5.91 19.46
C SER A 28 -2.00 5.86 18.15
N ALA A 29 -2.72 5.56 17.07
CA ALA A 29 -2.40 5.78 15.67
C ALA A 29 -0.98 6.29 15.37
N ARG A 30 -0.14 5.40 14.84
CA ARG A 30 1.03 5.80 14.05
C ARG A 30 0.56 6.61 12.85
N VAL A 31 0.53 7.94 12.99
CA VAL A 31 0.41 8.86 11.87
C VAL A 31 1.71 8.74 11.06
N LEU A 32 1.61 8.22 9.83
CA LEU A 32 2.78 7.96 8.97
C LEU A 32 3.46 9.28 8.53
N SER A 33 2.69 10.37 8.47
CA SER A 33 3.11 11.75 8.20
C SER A 33 1.89 12.67 8.37
N GLU A 34 2.08 13.95 8.72
CA GLU A 34 1.01 14.96 8.77
C GLU A 34 0.24 15.09 7.43
N PHE A 35 0.85 14.66 6.33
CA PHE A 35 0.28 14.72 4.98
C PHE A 35 -0.45 13.44 4.55
N ILE A 36 -0.26 12.32 5.28
CA ILE A 36 -0.90 11.04 4.95
C ILE A 36 -2.04 10.83 5.94
N LEU A 37 -3.20 11.39 5.60
CA LEU A 37 -4.41 11.33 6.44
C LEU A 37 -4.98 9.91 6.54
N ASN A 38 -4.98 9.17 5.42
CA ASN A 38 -5.51 7.82 5.33
C ASN A 38 -4.52 6.92 4.59
N PHE A 39 -3.90 5.99 5.31
CA PHE A 39 -3.12 4.92 4.71
C PHE A 39 -3.94 3.63 4.76
N GLU A 40 -4.30 3.10 3.59
CA GLU A 40 -4.97 1.80 3.50
C GLU A 40 -4.19 0.86 2.57
N PRO A 41 -3.95 -0.41 2.97
CA PRO A 41 -3.33 -1.38 2.10
C PRO A 41 -4.23 -1.70 0.89
N VAL A 42 -3.59 -1.83 -0.27
CA VAL A 42 -4.21 -2.34 -1.49
C VAL A 42 -3.84 -3.81 -1.66
N PHE A 43 -4.85 -4.67 -1.80
CA PHE A 43 -4.65 -6.11 -1.99
C PHE A 43 -4.95 -6.51 -3.43
N PHE A 44 -4.00 -7.17 -4.08
CA PHE A 44 -4.15 -7.68 -5.45
C PHE A 44 -3.22 -8.88 -5.69
N ASP A 45 -3.51 -9.67 -6.73
CA ASP A 45 -2.65 -10.77 -7.13
C ASP A 45 -1.44 -10.25 -7.93
N GLN A 46 -0.29 -10.21 -7.25
CA GLN A 46 0.98 -9.78 -7.85
C GLN A 46 1.47 -10.74 -8.93
N HIS A 47 1.21 -12.04 -8.82
CA HIS A 47 1.62 -13.03 -9.83
C HIS A 47 0.80 -12.85 -11.10
N PHE A 48 -0.51 -12.68 -10.96
CA PHE A 48 -1.39 -12.35 -12.07
C PHE A 48 -0.94 -11.09 -12.80
N LEU A 49 -0.66 -9.99 -12.07
CA LEU A 49 -0.20 -8.74 -12.68
C LEU A 49 1.12 -8.93 -13.45
N LYS A 50 2.10 -9.62 -12.85
CA LYS A 50 3.38 -9.92 -13.50
C LYS A 50 3.21 -10.77 -14.75
N ASP A 51 2.30 -11.74 -14.73
CA ASP A 51 2.03 -12.60 -15.87
C ASP A 51 1.33 -11.86 -17.01
N GLN A 52 0.32 -11.05 -16.69
CA GLN A 52 -0.34 -10.22 -17.70
C GLN A 52 0.61 -9.19 -18.30
N HIS A 53 1.45 -8.58 -17.48
CA HIS A 53 2.50 -7.68 -17.94
C HIS A 53 3.49 -8.38 -18.89
N ARG A 54 4.01 -9.55 -18.51
CA ARG A 54 4.90 -10.33 -19.38
C ARG A 54 4.23 -10.70 -20.71
N ARG A 55 2.93 -11.00 -20.70
CA ARG A 55 2.15 -11.30 -21.91
C ARG A 55 1.91 -10.07 -22.76
N SER A 56 1.63 -8.90 -22.17
CA SER A 56 1.44 -7.65 -22.91
C SER A 56 2.76 -7.21 -23.57
N VAL A 57 3.89 -7.40 -22.89
CA VAL A 57 5.21 -7.09 -23.45
C VAL A 57 5.56 -7.93 -24.68
N ARG A 58 5.10 -9.19 -24.73
CA ARG A 58 5.32 -10.10 -25.86
C ARG A 58 4.28 -9.96 -26.97
N SER A 59 3.20 -9.22 -26.73
CA SER A 59 2.12 -9.04 -27.69
C SER A 59 2.48 -7.91 -28.67
N PRO A 60 2.37 -8.13 -29.99
CA PRO A 60 2.50 -7.05 -30.98
C PRO A 60 1.35 -6.04 -30.91
N MET A 61 0.24 -6.42 -30.28
CA MET A 61 -1.00 -5.64 -30.20
C MET A 61 -1.27 -5.20 -28.77
N ASP A 62 -1.64 -3.92 -28.63
CA ASP A 62 -2.05 -3.35 -27.35
C ASP A 62 -3.33 -4.03 -26.88
N ARG A 63 -3.20 -4.80 -25.80
CA ARG A 63 -4.32 -5.50 -25.18
C ARG A 63 -4.55 -4.99 -23.77
N TYR A 64 -5.80 -4.63 -23.51
CA TYR A 64 -6.25 -4.36 -22.16
C TYR A 64 -6.37 -5.67 -21.38
N PHE A 65 -5.99 -5.64 -20.11
CA PHE A 65 -6.32 -6.65 -19.12
C PHE A 65 -6.89 -5.98 -17.88
N THR A 66 -7.73 -6.69 -17.15
CA THR A 66 -8.35 -6.16 -15.93
C THR A 66 -7.63 -6.70 -14.70
N LEU A 67 -7.07 -5.81 -13.90
CA LEU A 67 -6.56 -6.11 -12.57
C LEU A 67 -7.66 -5.84 -11.54
N GLN A 68 -7.99 -6.84 -10.73
CA GLN A 68 -8.89 -6.64 -9.58
C GLN A 68 -8.04 -6.36 -8.34
N PHE A 69 -8.40 -5.31 -7.60
CA PHE A 69 -7.78 -5.00 -6.32
C PHE A 69 -8.82 -4.64 -5.27
N THR A 70 -8.50 -4.89 -4.00
CA THR A 70 -9.36 -4.57 -2.87
C THR A 70 -8.71 -3.47 -2.04
N ALA A 71 -9.45 -2.39 -1.81
CA ALA A 71 -9.09 -1.25 -0.96
C ALA A 71 -10.38 -0.62 -0.41
N PHE A 72 -10.34 0.06 0.72
CA PHE A 72 -11.50 0.67 1.40
C PHE A 72 -12.67 -0.30 1.59
N LYS A 73 -12.35 -1.57 1.90
CA LYS A 73 -13.32 -2.69 1.97
C LYS A 73 -14.17 -2.86 0.71
N ARG A 74 -13.70 -2.35 -0.43
CA ARG A 74 -14.36 -2.38 -1.73
C ARG A 74 -13.44 -3.04 -2.75
N VAL A 75 -14.06 -3.75 -3.69
CA VAL A 75 -13.39 -4.32 -4.85
C VAL A 75 -13.45 -3.32 -5.99
N PHE A 76 -12.30 -3.05 -6.59
CA PHE A 76 -12.13 -2.23 -7.77
C PHE A 76 -11.62 -3.08 -8.94
N ARG A 77 -11.94 -2.64 -10.16
CA ARG A 77 -11.46 -3.24 -11.40
C ARG A 77 -10.70 -2.18 -12.17
N LEU A 78 -9.43 -2.43 -12.46
CA LEU A 78 -8.55 -1.52 -13.17
C LEU A 78 -8.25 -2.08 -14.55
N LYS A 79 -8.68 -1.38 -15.60
CA LYS A 79 -8.35 -1.74 -16.98
C LYS A 79 -7.00 -1.15 -17.34
N LEU A 80 -6.02 -2.02 -17.59
CA LEU A 80 -4.63 -1.66 -17.86
C LEU A 80 -4.21 -2.09 -19.26
N LYS A 81 -3.41 -1.28 -19.94
CA LYS A 81 -2.67 -1.63 -21.16
C LYS A 81 -1.21 -1.18 -21.03
N ARG A 82 -0.33 -1.75 -21.85
CA ARG A 82 1.05 -1.25 -21.96
C ARG A 82 1.06 0.11 -22.65
N ASP A 83 1.86 1.04 -22.12
CA ASP A 83 1.98 2.37 -22.70
C ASP A 83 3.39 2.94 -22.50
N PRO A 84 4.31 2.70 -23.46
CA PRO A 84 5.68 3.15 -23.33
C PRO A 84 5.86 4.65 -23.58
N TRP A 85 4.80 5.36 -24.00
CA TRP A 85 4.85 6.76 -24.43
C TRP A 85 4.45 7.76 -23.35
N VAL A 86 4.10 7.27 -22.15
CA VAL A 86 3.80 8.12 -20.98
C VAL A 86 4.98 9.03 -20.65
N PHE A 87 6.20 8.57 -20.87
CA PHE A 87 7.41 9.35 -20.65
C PHE A 87 7.97 9.91 -21.96
N ALA A 88 8.42 11.16 -21.93
CA ALA A 88 9.17 11.75 -23.03
C ALA A 88 10.46 10.95 -23.31
N GLU A 89 10.95 10.99 -24.56
CA GLU A 89 12.12 10.22 -24.96
C GLU A 89 13.37 10.55 -24.13
N ASN A 90 13.53 11.83 -23.77
CA ASN A 90 14.63 12.34 -22.96
C ASN A 90 14.43 12.23 -21.42
N THR A 91 13.36 11.60 -20.94
CA THR A 91 13.13 11.40 -19.50
C THR A 91 14.27 10.59 -18.88
N LYS A 92 14.89 11.15 -17.84
CA LYS A 92 15.89 10.51 -16.98
C LYS A 92 15.26 10.20 -15.62
N PHE A 93 15.55 9.02 -15.08
CA PHE A 93 15.08 8.61 -13.76
C PHE A 93 16.25 8.72 -12.79
N GLU A 94 16.04 9.31 -11.62
CA GLU A 94 17.10 9.57 -10.64
C GLU A 94 16.68 9.08 -9.25
N ASN A 95 17.65 8.58 -8.49
CA ASN A 95 17.60 8.25 -7.08
C ASN A 95 18.57 9.20 -6.36
N SER A 96 18.40 9.40 -5.05
CA SER A 96 19.34 10.09 -4.15
C SER A 96 20.83 9.87 -4.43
N ASN A 97 21.23 8.72 -4.99
CA ASN A 97 22.63 8.39 -5.26
C ASN A 97 23.05 8.40 -6.75
N SER A 98 22.12 8.27 -7.72
CA SER A 98 22.49 8.15 -9.14
C SER A 98 21.30 8.18 -10.11
N THR A 99 21.62 8.36 -11.41
CA THR A 99 20.67 8.10 -12.50
C THR A 99 20.40 6.60 -12.64
N VAL A 100 19.13 6.23 -12.68
CA VAL A 100 18.63 4.86 -12.82
C VAL A 100 18.22 4.60 -14.27
N GLN A 101 18.68 3.48 -14.84
CA GLN A 101 18.13 3.00 -16.09
C GLN A 101 16.78 2.32 -15.82
N TYR A 102 15.71 3.01 -16.17
CA TYR A 102 14.35 2.48 -16.10
C TYR A 102 13.87 2.05 -17.50
N ASP A 103 13.37 0.82 -17.59
CA ASP A 103 12.80 0.29 -18.82
C ASP A 103 11.37 0.83 -19.02
N LYS A 104 11.24 1.87 -19.87
CA LYS A 104 9.95 2.50 -20.22
C LYS A 104 8.96 1.51 -20.83
N ALA A 105 9.41 0.37 -21.36
CA ALA A 105 8.53 -0.70 -21.83
C ALA A 105 7.65 -1.29 -20.73
N ARG A 106 8.01 -1.08 -19.46
CA ARG A 106 7.31 -1.66 -18.30
C ARG A 106 6.09 -0.87 -17.86
N VAL A 107 5.88 0.31 -18.42
CA VAL A 107 4.80 1.21 -18.01
C VAL A 107 3.45 0.67 -18.46
N LEU A 108 2.48 0.78 -17.55
CA LEU A 108 1.08 0.42 -17.78
C LEU A 108 0.22 1.68 -17.57
N SER A 109 -0.69 1.95 -18.49
CA SER A 109 -1.69 3.02 -18.35
C SER A 109 -3.10 2.44 -18.32
N GLY A 110 -4.02 3.12 -17.63
CA GLY A 110 -5.35 2.57 -17.44
C GLY A 110 -6.34 3.47 -16.74
N PHE A 111 -7.50 2.90 -16.46
CA PHE A 111 -8.61 3.57 -15.78
C PHE A 111 -9.39 2.57 -14.93
N VAL A 112 -10.01 3.08 -13.86
CA VAL A 112 -10.88 2.27 -12.99
C VAL A 112 -12.23 2.08 -13.67
N GLU A 113 -12.66 0.83 -13.83
CA GLU A 113 -13.97 0.50 -14.37
C GLU A 113 -15.07 0.78 -13.34
N GLY A 114 -16.12 1.49 -13.76
CA GLY A 114 -17.32 1.74 -12.95
C GLY A 114 -17.29 3.05 -12.14
N THR A 115 -16.30 3.91 -12.38
CA THR A 115 -16.27 5.32 -11.97
C THR A 115 -16.29 6.18 -13.24
N GLU A 116 -17.19 7.16 -13.32
CA GLU A 116 -17.14 8.17 -14.39
C GLU A 116 -15.83 8.95 -14.28
N ASN A 117 -14.92 8.77 -15.24
CA ASN A 117 -13.82 9.67 -15.59
C ASN A 117 -12.68 9.96 -14.58
N ASP A 118 -12.13 8.97 -13.88
CA ASP A 118 -10.83 9.13 -13.19
C ASP A 118 -9.75 8.22 -13.80
N TYR A 119 -8.73 8.85 -14.40
CA TYR A 119 -7.53 8.20 -14.93
C TYR A 119 -6.55 7.91 -13.78
N VAL A 120 -5.90 6.75 -13.79
CA VAL A 120 -4.86 6.39 -12.82
C VAL A 120 -3.60 5.98 -13.58
N GLU A 121 -2.52 6.72 -13.39
CA GLU A 121 -1.17 6.35 -13.84
C GLU A 121 -0.49 5.54 -12.73
N MET A 122 0.04 4.35 -13.05
CA MET A 122 0.75 3.46 -12.11
C MET A 122 2.16 3.14 -12.60
#